data_AF-A0A931PVQ2-F1
#
_entry.id   AF-A0A931PVQ2-F1
#
_cell.length_a   1.000
_cell.length_b   1.000
_cell.length_c   1.000
_cell.angle_alpha   90.00
_cell.angle_beta   90.00
_cell.angle_gamma   90.00
#
_symmetry.space_group_name_H-M   'P 1'
#
loop_
_entity.id
_entity.type
_entity.pdbx_description
1 polymer ?
#
loop_
_entity_poly.entity_id
_entity_poly.type
_entity_poly.pdbx_seq_one_letter_code
_entity_poly.pdbx_strand_id
1 'polypeptide(L)' 'MTSLTNARGDVETYAYNSNGWRTGVTNGRGYARTYAYTPRGECTP' A
#
# COMPACT_ATOMS: atom_id res chain seq x y z
N MET A 1 2.56 3.57 -8.07
CA MET A 1 2.44 4.12 -6.69
C MET A 1 1.34 5.15 -6.74
N THR A 2 0.34 5.02 -5.87
CA THR A 2 -0.80 5.94 -5.83
C THR A 2 -0.76 6.67 -4.50
N SER A 3 -0.96 7.98 -4.50
CA SER A 3 -1.03 8.79 -3.28
C SER A 3 -2.41 9.42 -3.14
N LEU A 4 -2.91 9.45 -1.91
CA LEU A 4 -4.17 10.07 -1.52
C LEU A 4 -3.87 11.08 -0.41
N THR A 5 -4.12 12.35 -0.67
CA THR A 5 -4.08 13.38 0.37
C THR A 5 -5.49 13.54 0.93
N ASN A 6 -5.67 13.31 2.23
CA ASN A 6 -6.96 13.51 2.87
C ASN A 6 -7.22 15.01 3.12
N ALA A 7 -8.44 15.37 3.52
CA ALA A 7 -8.83 16.76 3.79
C ALA A 7 -8.05 17.42 4.95
N ARG A 8 -7.35 16.64 5.78
CA ARG A 8 -6.49 17.13 6.86
C ARG A 8 -5.05 17.39 6.40
N GLY A 9 -4.71 17.05 5.15
CA GLY A 9 -3.36 17.17 4.60
C GLY A 9 -2.47 15.94 4.85
N ASP A 10 -3.00 14.88 5.47
CA ASP A 10 -2.26 13.64 5.62
C ASP A 10 -2.16 12.93 4.27
N VAL A 11 -0.95 12.49 3.90
CA VAL A 11 -0.70 11.78 2.64
C VAL A 11 -0.62 10.28 2.91
N GLU A 12 -1.60 9.54 2.40
CA GLU A 12 -1.52 8.09 2.31
C GLU A 12 -0.90 7.68 0.97
N THR A 13 0.00 6.71 0.99
CA THR A 13 0.60 6.17 -0.23
C THR A 13 0.37 4.67 -0.30
N TYR A 14 0.12 4.19 -1.51
CA TYR A 14 -0.14 2.79 -1.80
C TYR A 14 0.85 2.29 -2.86
N ALA A 15 1.49 1.17 -2.57
CA ALA A 15 2.37 0.45 -3.48
C ALA A 15 1.63 -0.76 -4.04
N TYR A 16 1.85 -1.04 -5.33
CA TYR A 16 1.24 -2.15 -6.04
C TYR A 16 2.33 -2.91 -6.81
N ASN A 17 2.17 -4.23 -6.94
CA ASN A 17 3.01 -5.05 -7.83
C ASN A 17 2.53 -5.00 -9.29
N SER A 18 3.25 -5.69 -10.17
CA SER A 18 2.92 -5.83 -11.60
C SER A 18 1.55 -6.47 -11.86
N ASN A 19 1.03 -7.26 -10.92
CA ASN A 19 -0.29 -7.88 -10.99
C ASN A 19 -1.41 -6.95 -10.50
N GLY A 20 -1.09 -5.74 -10.03
CA GLY A 20 -2.06 -4.79 -9.49
C GLY A 20 -2.46 -5.06 -8.03
N TRP A 21 -1.77 -5.95 -7.33
CA TRP A 21 -2.02 -6.19 -5.90
C TRP A 21 -1.27 -5.22 -5.02
N ARG A 22 -1.92 -4.76 -3.96
CA ARG A 22 -1.39 -3.73 -3.06
C ARG A 22 -0.33 -4.28 -2.12
N THR A 23 0.93 -4.15 -2.49
CA THR A 23 2.10 -4.61 -1.71
C THR A 23 2.49 -3.69 -0.56
N GLY A 24 1.95 -2.47 -0.49
CA GLY A 24 2.27 -1.57 0.60
C GLY A 24 1.23 -0.48 0.80
N VAL A 25 1.10 -0.04 2.05
CA VAL A 25 0.37 1.16 2.44
C VAL A 25 1.19 1.92 3.46
N THR A 26 1.40 3.20 3.24
CA THR A 26 1.94 4.12 4.25
C THR A 26 0.85 5.15 4.53
N ASN A 27 0.38 5.23 5.76
CA ASN A 27 -0.59 6.26 6.12
C ASN A 27 0.11 7.60 6.36
N GLY A 28 -0.64 8.71 6.36
CA GLY A 28 -0.04 10.03 6.60
C GLY A 28 0.43 10.30 8.03
N ARG A 29 0.23 9.33 8.94
CA ARG A 29 0.88 9.31 10.27
C ARG A 29 2.28 8.69 10.22
N GLY A 30 2.75 8.26 9.05
CA GLY A 30 4.06 7.63 8.84
C GLY A 30 4.11 6.13 9.14
N TYR A 31 2.98 5.49 9.46
CA TYR A 31 2.95 4.04 9.64
C TYR A 31 2.86 3.34 8.30
N ALA A 32 3.87 2.55 8.00
CA ALA A 32 3.92 1.68 6.83
C ALA A 32 3.51 0.25 7.18
N ARG A 33 2.75 -0.38 6.29
CA ARG A 33 2.45 -1.81 6.27
C ARG A 33 2.77 -2.36 4.89
N THR A 34 3.55 -3.42 4.85
CA THR A 34 3.89 -4.15 3.65
C THR A 34 3.16 -5.48 3.61
N TYR A 35 2.75 -5.87 2.41
CA TYR A 35 2.09 -7.12 2.13
C TYR A 35 2.90 -7.85 1.07
N ALA A 36 3.28 -9.10 1.36
CA ALA A 36 3.88 -9.98 0.40
C ALA A 36 2.77 -10.86 -0.22
N TYR A 37 2.84 -11.08 -1.53
CA TYR A 37 1.88 -11.91 -2.24
C TYR A 37 2.63 -12.99 -3.02
N THR A 38 2.11 -14.21 -2.97
CA THR A 38 2.57 -15.30 -3.86
C THR A 38 2.20 -15.00 -5.32
N PRO A 39 2.77 -15.69 -6.31
CA PRO A 39 2.36 -15.57 -7.71
C PRO A 39 0.87 -15.87 -7.98
N ARG A 40 0.17 -16.51 -7.04
CA ARG A 40 -1.27 -16.78 -7.09
C ARG A 40 -2.14 -15.70 -6.45
N GLY A 41 -1.56 -14.70 -5.78
CA GLY A 41 -2.31 -13.61 -5.14
C GLY A 41 -2.67 -13.86 -3.70
N GLU A 42 -2.12 -14.90 -3.11
CA GLU A 42 -2.31 -15.16 -1.69
C GLU A 42 -1.36 -14.26 -0.89
N CYS A 43 -1.93 -13.51 0.05
CA CYS A 43 -1.14 -12.71 0.98
C CYS A 43 -0.37 -13.66 1.89
N THR A 44 0.95 -13.70 1.75
CA THR A 44 1.79 -14.46 2.67
C THR A 44 1.89 -13.67 3.97
N PRO A 45 1.57 -14.28 5.13
CA PRO A 45 1.77 -13.65 6.43
C PRO A 45 3.25 -13.42 6.73
#